data_AF-A0A1L3MKA0-F1
#
_entry.id   AF-A0A1L3MKA0-F1
#
_cell.length_a   1.000
_cell.length_b   1.000
_cell.length_c   1.000
_cell.angle_alpha   90.00
_cell.angle_beta   90.00
_cell.angle_gamma   90.00
#
_symmetry.space_group_name_H-M   'P 1'
#
loop_
_entity.id
_entity.type
_entity.pdbx_description
1 polymer ?
#
loop_
_entity_poly.entity_id
_entity_poly.type
_entity_poly.pdbx_seq_one_letter_code
_entity_poly.pdbx_strand_id
1 'polypeptide(L)'
;MTIYRSINAAAEALNKLYKKELIWRRGPWTGLDAVEIATLEWVDWYNSSRLHGRCGDIPPSEFEANYYADTTTGPATAETAQPALH
;
A
#
# COMPACT_ATOMS: atom_id res chain seq x y z
N MET A 1 12.06 2.18 21.53
CA MET A 1 12.96 2.23 20.34
C MET A 1 12.80 0.97 19.45
N THR A 2 11.58 0.47 19.24
CA THR A 2 11.33 -0.79 18.48
C THR A 2 10.37 -0.56 17.31
N ILE A 3 9.44 0.37 17.46
CA ILE A 3 8.44 0.75 16.45
C ILE A 3 9.09 1.39 15.21
N TYR A 4 10.13 2.22 15.38
CA TYR A 4 10.79 2.89 14.25
C TYR A 4 11.51 1.91 13.30
N ARG A 5 12.17 0.87 13.84
CA ARG A 5 12.88 -0.12 13.02
C ARG A 5 11.91 -1.03 12.24
N SER A 6 10.77 -1.40 12.82
CA SER A 6 9.79 -2.25 12.14
C SER A 6 9.08 -1.51 11.01
N ILE A 7 8.76 -0.23 11.19
CA ILE A 7 8.16 0.61 10.13
C ILE A 7 9.15 0.78 8.97
N ASN A 8 10.44 1.05 9.25
CA ASN A 8 11.47 1.15 8.23
C ASN A 8 11.59 -0.17 7.43
N ALA A 9 11.67 -1.31 8.13
CA ALA A 9 11.78 -2.61 7.48
C ALA A 9 10.59 -2.94 6.56
N ALA A 10 9.37 -2.58 6.95
CA ALA A 10 8.17 -2.76 6.12
C ALA A 10 8.19 -1.87 4.87
N ALA A 11 8.55 -0.59 5.03
CA ALA A 11 8.67 0.35 3.93
C ALA A 11 9.77 -0.06 2.93
N GLU A 12 10.89 -0.58 3.43
CA GLU A 12 11.97 -1.12 2.61
C GLU A 12 11.52 -2.35 1.81
N ALA A 13 10.75 -3.26 2.42
CA ALA A 13 10.22 -4.44 1.76
C ALA A 13 9.27 -4.07 0.61
N LEU A 14 8.35 -3.13 0.85
CA LEU A 14 7.45 -2.63 -0.19
C LEU A 14 8.21 -1.97 -1.34
N ASN A 15 9.20 -1.11 -1.04
CA ASN A 15 10.02 -0.47 -2.06
C ASN A 15 10.82 -1.47 -2.91
N LYS A 16 11.38 -2.52 -2.29
CA LYS A 16 12.09 -3.59 -3.03
C LYS A 16 11.14 -4.33 -3.98
N LEU A 17 9.92 -4.62 -3.51
CA LEU A 17 8.89 -5.29 -4.30
C LEU A 17 8.44 -4.43 -5.49
N TYR A 18 8.13 -3.15 -5.24
CA TYR A 18 7.82 -2.16 -6.26
C TYR A 18 8.88 -2.09 -7.36
N LYS A 19 10.16 -1.94 -6.97
CA LYS A 19 11.27 -1.90 -7.94
C LYS A 19 11.38 -3.19 -8.76
N LYS A 20 11.17 -4.34 -8.13
CA LYS A 20 11.22 -5.65 -8.80
C LYS A 20 10.10 -5.83 -9.81
N GLU A 21 8.86 -5.57 -9.41
CA GLU A 21 7.68 -5.90 -10.20
C GLU A 21 7.37 -4.87 -11.27
N LEU A 22 7.66 -3.60 -11.00
CA LEU A 22 7.41 -2.50 -11.93
C LEU A 22 8.71 -2.11 -12.65
N ILE A 23 9.66 -1.51 -11.92
CA ILE A 23 10.79 -0.81 -12.53
C ILE A 23 11.68 -1.74 -13.37
N TRP A 24 12.07 -2.89 -12.82
CA TRP A 24 12.96 -3.82 -13.52
C TRP A 24 12.25 -4.69 -14.54
N ARG A 25 11.00 -5.09 -14.28
CA ARG A 25 10.27 -6.02 -15.15
C ARG A 25 9.64 -5.35 -16.37
N ARG A 26 9.21 -4.08 -16.26
CA ARG A 26 8.52 -3.36 -17.34
C ARG A 26 9.41 -2.36 -18.11
N GLY A 27 10.65 -2.16 -17.67
CA GLY A 27 11.62 -1.33 -18.39
C GLY A 27 12.06 -1.95 -19.72
N PRO A 28 12.75 -1.19 -20.60
CA PRO A 28 13.27 0.17 -20.39
C PRO A 28 12.19 1.26 -20.48
N TRP A 29 12.36 2.32 -19.70
CA TRP A 29 11.40 3.42 -19.59
C TRP A 29 11.78 4.60 -20.49
N THR A 30 10.80 5.23 -21.12
CA THR A 30 10.99 6.36 -22.04
C THR A 30 11.17 7.70 -21.34
N GLY A 31 10.83 7.79 -20.05
CA GLY A 31 10.94 9.00 -19.25
C GLY A 31 10.20 8.90 -17.92
N LEU A 32 10.19 10.00 -17.15
CA LEU A 32 9.52 10.07 -15.85
C LEU A 32 8.00 9.88 -15.96
N ASP A 33 7.36 10.51 -16.95
CA ASP A 33 5.91 10.45 -17.18
C ASP A 33 5.42 9.00 -17.35
N ALA A 34 6.12 8.20 -18.16
CA ALA A 34 5.81 6.79 -18.34
C ALA A 34 5.95 5.97 -17.05
N VAL A 35 6.91 6.31 -16.20
CA VAL A 35 7.06 5.68 -14.88
C VAL A 35 5.94 6.11 -13.95
N GLU A 36 5.55 7.38 -13.95
CA GLU A 36 4.48 7.92 -13.11
C GLU A 36 3.14 7.24 -13.40
N ILE A 37 2.74 7.17 -14.67
CA ILE A 37 1.51 6.48 -15.08
C ILE A 37 1.56 5.01 -14.66
N ALA A 38 2.66 4.32 -14.95
CA ALA A 38 2.80 2.91 -14.59
C ALA A 38 2.84 2.69 -13.08
N THR A 39 3.28 3.68 -12.30
CA THR A 39 3.24 3.66 -10.84
C THR A 39 1.80 3.75 -10.34
N LEU A 40 1.00 4.66 -10.90
CA LEU A 40 -0.42 4.78 -10.55
C LEU A 40 -1.16 3.48 -10.83
N GLU A 41 -0.95 2.88 -12.00
CA GLU A 41 -1.54 1.58 -12.35
C GLU A 41 -1.07 0.45 -11.41
N TRP A 42 0.21 0.46 -11.02
CA TRP A 42 0.73 -0.54 -10.09
C TRP A 42 0.13 -0.39 -8.70
N VAL A 43 -0.04 0.84 -8.22
CA VAL A 43 -0.66 1.15 -6.92
C VAL A 43 -2.14 0.75 -6.92
N ASP A 44 -2.88 1.08 -7.97
CA ASP A 44 -4.28 0.65 -8.12
C ASP A 44 -4.38 -0.88 -8.07
N TRP A 45 -3.61 -1.58 -8.92
CA TRP A 45 -3.60 -3.04 -8.92
C TRP A 45 -3.19 -3.63 -7.56
N TYR A 46 -2.16 -3.06 -6.92
CA TYR A 46 -1.68 -3.53 -5.63
C TYR A 46 -2.76 -3.44 -4.55
N ASN A 47 -3.53 -2.34 -4.51
CA ASN A 47 -4.54 -2.13 -3.49
C ASN A 47 -5.87 -2.81 -3.79
N SER A 48 -6.26 -2.86 -5.06
CA SER A 48 -7.61 -3.26 -5.49
C SER A 48 -7.70 -4.70 -5.99
N SER A 49 -6.60 -5.35 -6.35
CA SER A 49 -6.64 -6.66 -7.01
C SER A 49 -5.56 -7.64 -6.57
N ARG A 50 -4.45 -7.17 -5.99
CA ARG A 50 -3.37 -8.06 -5.56
C ARG A 50 -3.79 -8.85 -4.34
N LEU A 51 -3.75 -10.18 -4.44
CA LEU A 51 -4.03 -11.05 -3.31
C LEU A 51 -2.79 -11.18 -2.41
N HIS A 52 -3.03 -11.10 -1.10
CA HIS A 52 -1.99 -11.28 -0.08
C HIS A 52 -2.39 -12.39 0.88
N GLY A 53 -1.60 -13.46 0.98
CA GLY A 53 -1.87 -14.54 1.93
C GLY A 53 -1.93 -14.06 3.39
N ARG A 54 -1.21 -12.98 3.74
CA ARG A 54 -1.32 -12.35 5.08
C ARG A 54 -2.65 -11.63 5.31
N CYS A 55 -3.35 -11.22 4.25
CA CYS A 55 -4.72 -10.70 4.31
C CYS A 55 -5.78 -11.80 4.34
N GLY A 56 -5.42 -13.07 4.21
CA GLY A 56 -6.40 -14.14 3.94
C GLY A 56 -6.83 -14.19 2.47
N ASP A 57 -5.90 -13.92 1.56
CA ASP A 57 -6.09 -14.01 0.10
C ASP A 57 -7.15 -13.06 -0.45
N ILE A 58 -7.29 -11.89 0.16
CA ILE A 58 -8.07 -10.75 -0.33
C ILE A 58 -7.17 -9.54 -0.63
N PRO A 59 -7.62 -8.57 -1.43
CA PRO A 59 -6.91 -7.32 -1.66
C PRO A 59 -6.70 -6.50 -0.37
N PRO A 60 -5.64 -5.67 -0.30
CA PRO A 60 -5.40 -4.81 0.85
C PRO A 60 -6.57 -3.86 1.15
N SER A 61 -7.20 -3.30 0.11
CA SER A 61 -8.36 -2.41 0.26
C SER A 61 -9.55 -3.11 0.91
N GLU A 62 -9.84 -4.35 0.51
CA GLU A 62 -10.91 -5.15 1.12
C GLU A 62 -10.58 -5.53 2.56
N PHE A 63 -9.32 -5.90 2.83
CA PHE A 63 -8.88 -6.19 4.20
C PHE A 63 -9.03 -4.97 5.12
N GLU A 64 -8.63 -3.80 4.65
CA GLU A 64 -8.78 -2.55 5.38
C GLU A 64 -10.26 -2.18 5.61
N ALA A 65 -11.09 -2.32 4.58
CA ALA A 65 -12.54 -2.10 4.69
C ALA A 65 -13.19 -3.04 5.73
N ASN A 66 -12.83 -4.33 5.71
CA ASN A 66 -13.30 -5.31 6.68
C ASN A 66 -12.85 -4.97 8.11
N TYR A 67 -11.58 -4.58 8.28
CA TYR A 67 -11.04 -4.14 9.57
C TYR A 67 -11.79 -2.93 10.12
N TYR A 68 -12.08 -1.92 9.29
CA TYR A 68 -12.83 -0.74 9.73
C TYR A 68 -14.30 -1.04 10.00
N ALA A 69 -14.94 -1.94 9.24
CA ALA A 69 -16.30 -2.38 9.51
C ALA A 69 -16.43 -3.10 10.87
N ASP A 70 -15.45 -3.96 11.20
CA ASP A 70 -15.39 -4.69 12.47
C ASP A 70 -15.10 -3.73 13.66
N THR A 71 -14.14 -2.83 13.50
CA THR A 71 -13.75 -1.87 14.55
C THR A 71 -14.78 -0.76 14.80
N THR A 72 -15.61 -0.41 13.81
CA THR A 72 -16.72 0.56 13.97
C THR A 72 -17.88 0.01 14.82
N THR A 73 -17.90 -1.30 15.11
CA THR A 73 -18.90 -1.92 16.00
C THR A 73 -18.49 -1.88 17.50
N GLY A 74 -17.28 -1.38 17.83
CA GLY A 74 -16.84 -1.02 19.18
C GLY A 74 -16.78 0.50 19.39
N PRO A 75 -16.80 1.03 20.63
CA PRO A 75 -17.17 2.42 20.89
C PRO A 75 -16.23 3.39 20.16
N ALA A 76 -16.85 4.31 19.42
CA ALA A 76 -16.22 5.40 18.69
C ALA A 76 -15.10 6.04 19.52
N THR A 77 -13.86 5.83 19.10
CA THR A 77 -12.75 6.73 19.43
C THR A 77 -12.44 7.48 18.15
N ALA A 78 -12.98 8.69 18.07
CA ALA A 78 -12.52 9.73 17.17
C ALA A 78 -11.03 10.06 17.43
N GLU A 79 -10.39 10.70 16.45
CA GLU A 79 -8.98 11.12 16.32
C GLU A 79 -8.04 10.04 15.76
N THR A 80 -7.40 10.21 14.59
CA THR A 80 -6.89 11.45 13.98
C THR A 80 -7.03 11.37 12.46
N ALA A 81 -7.85 12.26 11.89
CA ALA A 81 -7.76 12.60 10.48
C ALA A 81 -6.38 13.23 10.24
N GLN A 82 -5.57 12.59 9.40
CA GLN A 82 -4.31 13.16 8.96
C GLN A 82 -4.62 14.41 8.12
N PRO A 83 -4.26 15.62 8.56
CA PRO A 83 -4.54 16.82 7.79
C PRO A 83 -3.76 16.76 6.47
N ALA A 84 -4.49 16.93 5.37
CA ALA A 84 -3.90 17.17 4.06
C ALA A 84 -2.93 18.37 4.18
N LEU A 85 -1.70 18.17 3.70
CA LEU A 85 -0.66 19.17 3.65
C LEU A 85 -1.07 20.31 2.70
N HIS A 86 -1.08 21.54 3.18
CA HIS A 86 -0.96 22.77 2.40
C HIS A 86 -0.02 23.74 3.13
#